data_AF-A0A3B9FYG6-F1
#
_entry.id   AF-A0A3B9FYG6-F1
#
_cell.length_a   1.000
_cell.length_b   1.000
_cell.length_c   1.000
_cell.angle_alpha   90.00
_cell.angle_beta   90.00
_cell.angle_gamma   90.00
#
_symmetry.space_group_name_H-M   'P 1'
#
loop_
_entity.id
_entity.type
_entity.pdbx_description
1 polymer ?
#
loop_
_entity_poly.entity_id
_entity_poly.type
_entity_poly.pdbx_seq_one_letter_code
_entity_poly.pdbx_strand_id
1 'polypeptide(L)'
;VSDPIAYLFNTNNPEMILANEALSCIRATVTDYPVDEVMTTGKGQIQQEIRELLAKELSEKQIGMQIVNVSVQDSEPPTSEVAQAFKAVETARQGKETAVNDANRYRNEQIPYAEAEADRIIQAAEAEKTARIAEAEGQAARFSKMYEEYQKFPLITKKRMFYEAMEEILPDLKIIVTDGNTQTLMPLESFTTAGGNE
;
A
#
# COMPACT_ATOMS: atom_id res chain seq x y z
N VAL A 1 54.65 -5.25 -9.40
CA VAL A 1 55.94 -5.11 -8.66
C VAL A 1 56.21 -3.62 -8.54
N SER A 2 56.37 -3.11 -7.32
CA SER A 2 56.58 -1.68 -7.05
C SER A 2 58.06 -1.34 -6.83
N ASP A 3 58.85 -2.25 -6.26
CA ASP A 3 60.30 -2.11 -6.10
C ASP A 3 61.02 -3.39 -6.59
N PRO A 4 61.63 -3.37 -7.79
CA PRO A 4 62.33 -4.51 -8.35
C PRO A 4 63.59 -4.95 -7.57
N ILE A 5 64.24 -4.04 -6.85
CA ILE A 5 65.47 -4.33 -6.09
C ILE A 5 65.09 -5.09 -4.82
N ALA A 6 64.10 -4.57 -4.08
CA ALA A 6 63.56 -5.23 -2.90
C ALA A 6 62.98 -6.62 -3.26
N TYR A 7 62.30 -6.75 -4.38
CA TYR A 7 61.75 -8.02 -4.87
C TYR A 7 62.82 -9.10 -5.12
N LEU A 8 63.97 -8.73 -5.69
CA LEU A 8 65.01 -9.67 -6.09
C LEU A 8 66.02 -9.99 -4.97
N PHE A 9 66.29 -9.03 -4.08
CA PHE A 9 67.39 -9.13 -3.12
C PHE A 9 66.95 -9.35 -1.67
N ASN A 10 65.75 -8.90 -1.27
CA ASN A 10 65.32 -9.03 0.13
C ASN A 10 64.69 -10.39 0.44
N THR A 11 64.31 -11.19 -0.56
CA THR A 11 63.53 -12.41 -0.33
C THR A 11 63.81 -13.50 -1.37
N ASN A 12 64.05 -14.73 -0.92
CA ASN A 12 64.31 -15.90 -1.79
C ASN A 12 63.10 -16.36 -2.61
N ASN A 13 61.87 -16.02 -2.22
CA ASN A 13 60.64 -16.33 -2.96
C ASN A 13 59.47 -15.39 -2.59
N PRO A 14 59.40 -14.16 -3.15
CA PRO A 14 58.44 -13.13 -2.73
C PRO A 14 56.98 -13.57 -2.90
N GLU A 15 56.65 -14.31 -3.96
CA GLU A 15 55.29 -14.81 -4.21
C GLU A 15 54.79 -15.75 -3.10
N MET A 16 55.65 -16.66 -2.62
CA MET A 16 55.31 -17.57 -1.54
C MET A 16 55.09 -16.84 -0.21
N ILE A 17 55.90 -15.81 0.07
CA ILE A 17 55.71 -14.99 1.28
C ILE A 17 54.40 -14.22 1.20
N LEU A 18 54.09 -13.62 0.05
CA LEU A 18 52.80 -12.96 -0.17
C LEU A 18 51.61 -13.89 0.03
N ALA A 19 51.68 -15.12 -0.49
CA ALA A 19 50.60 -16.10 -0.31
C ALA A 19 50.40 -16.46 1.17
N ASN A 20 51.48 -16.69 1.91
CA ASN A 20 51.41 -17.00 3.33
C ASN A 20 50.89 -15.82 4.16
N GLU A 21 51.33 -14.60 3.83
CA GLU A 21 50.89 -13.39 4.52
C GLU A 21 49.42 -13.10 4.25
N ALA A 22 48.99 -13.25 2.99
CA ALA A 22 47.59 -13.12 2.62
C ALA A 22 46.72 -14.12 3.38
N LEU A 23 47.14 -15.38 3.48
CA LEU A 23 46.41 -16.41 4.22
C LEU A 23 46.32 -16.10 5.73
N SER A 24 47.39 -15.54 6.30
CA SER A 24 47.44 -15.10 7.70
C SER A 24 46.48 -13.94 7.95
N CYS A 25 46.52 -12.91 7.10
CA CYS A 25 45.64 -11.73 7.19
C CYS A 25 44.17 -12.10 7.01
N ILE A 26 43.86 -12.97 6.03
CA ILE A 26 42.50 -13.49 5.81
C ILE A 26 42.02 -14.22 7.07
N ARG A 27 42.83 -15.13 7.63
CA ARG A 27 42.45 -15.89 8.82
C ARG A 27 42.20 -14.99 10.03
N ALA A 28 43.08 -14.02 10.28
CA ALA A 28 42.93 -13.08 11.38
C ALA A 28 41.64 -12.27 11.25
N THR A 29 41.40 -11.69 10.07
CA THR A 29 40.22 -10.85 9.81
C THR A 29 38.93 -11.66 9.90
N VAL A 30 38.84 -12.81 9.21
CA VAL A 30 37.60 -13.62 9.14
C VAL A 30 37.21 -14.20 10.51
N THR A 31 38.16 -14.38 11.43
CA THR A 31 37.87 -14.90 12.79
C THR A 31 37.04 -13.92 13.63
N ASP A 32 37.13 -12.62 13.36
CA ASP A 32 36.45 -11.58 14.13
C ASP A 32 35.01 -11.32 13.66
N TYR A 33 34.60 -11.87 12.51
CA TYR A 33 33.26 -11.69 11.95
C TYR A 33 32.36 -12.92 12.14
N PRO A 34 31.06 -12.72 12.45
CA PRO A 34 30.11 -13.82 12.48
C PRO A 34 29.90 -14.39 11.07
N VAL A 35 29.70 -15.70 10.99
CA VAL A 35 29.57 -16.44 9.71
C VAL A 35 28.55 -15.79 8.77
N ASP A 36 27.38 -15.40 9.29
CA ASP A 36 26.33 -14.75 8.50
C ASP A 36 26.81 -13.47 7.82
N GLU A 37 27.60 -12.67 8.50
CA GLU A 37 28.10 -11.38 8.00
C GLU A 37 29.17 -11.58 6.93
N VAL A 38 30.07 -12.56 7.10
CA VAL A 38 31.05 -12.94 6.08
C VAL A 38 30.35 -13.44 4.80
N MET A 39 29.20 -14.12 4.92
CA MET A 39 28.47 -14.67 3.78
C MET A 39 27.55 -13.64 3.08
N THR A 40 27.06 -12.61 3.80
CA THR A 40 26.03 -11.69 3.30
C THR A 40 26.54 -10.28 3.03
N THR A 41 26.60 -9.42 4.05
CA THR A 41 26.82 -7.96 3.91
C THR A 41 28.24 -7.50 4.20
N GLY A 42 29.02 -8.28 4.96
CA GLY A 42 30.36 -7.91 5.43
C GLY A 42 31.47 -8.08 4.39
N LYS A 43 31.20 -8.72 3.23
CA LYS A 43 32.23 -9.04 2.22
C LYS A 43 33.07 -7.82 1.80
N GLY A 44 32.44 -6.67 1.61
CA GLY A 44 33.14 -5.44 1.21
C GLY A 44 34.05 -4.87 2.30
N GLN A 45 33.58 -4.87 3.55
CA GLN A 45 34.37 -4.42 4.70
C GLN A 45 35.55 -5.34 4.96
N ILE A 46 35.31 -6.66 4.94
CA ILE A 46 36.35 -7.69 5.10
C ILE A 46 37.42 -7.56 4.00
N GLN A 47 37.03 -7.34 2.74
CA GLN A 47 37.99 -7.15 1.64
C GLN A 47 38.87 -5.90 1.84
N GLN A 48 38.28 -4.81 2.32
CA GLN A 48 39.02 -3.57 2.57
C GLN A 48 40.00 -3.74 3.74
N GLU A 49 39.55 -4.36 4.83
CA GLU A 49 40.37 -4.61 6.01
C GLU A 49 41.53 -5.57 5.72
N ILE A 50 41.27 -6.67 4.99
CA ILE A 50 42.33 -7.58 4.53
C ILE A 50 43.35 -6.84 3.66
N ARG A 51 42.89 -5.97 2.74
CA ARG A 51 43.78 -5.19 1.87
C ARG A 51 44.68 -4.26 2.69
N GLU A 52 44.12 -3.55 3.66
CA GLU A 52 44.87 -2.62 4.50
C GLU A 52 45.91 -3.34 5.36
N LEU A 53 45.51 -4.44 6.01
CA LEU A 53 46.38 -5.22 6.89
C LEU A 53 47.51 -5.89 6.11
N LEU A 54 47.18 -6.47 4.95
CA LEU A 54 48.16 -7.09 4.07
C LEU A 54 49.10 -6.05 3.44
N ALA A 55 48.62 -4.88 3.04
CA ALA A 55 49.47 -3.80 2.52
C ALA A 55 50.46 -3.29 3.58
N LYS A 56 50.04 -3.24 4.85
CA LYS A 56 50.90 -2.88 5.98
C LYS A 56 52.01 -3.91 6.20
N GLU A 57 51.67 -5.20 6.30
CA GLU A 57 52.64 -6.29 6.49
C GLU A 57 53.66 -6.38 5.35
N LEU A 58 53.22 -6.20 4.10
CA LEU A 58 54.12 -6.21 2.93
C LEU A 58 55.08 -5.02 2.90
N SER A 59 54.65 -3.88 3.42
CA SER A 59 55.49 -2.68 3.56
C SER A 59 56.53 -2.85 4.66
N GLU A 60 56.15 -3.47 5.80
CA GLU A 60 57.06 -3.76 6.91
C GLU A 60 58.16 -4.76 6.51
N LYS A 61 57.81 -5.78 5.72
CA LYS A 61 58.76 -6.81 5.24
C LYS A 61 59.54 -6.42 3.99
N GLN A 62 59.28 -5.24 3.41
CA GLN A 62 60.01 -4.69 2.26
C GLN A 62 60.14 -5.68 1.08
N ILE A 63 59.03 -6.32 0.71
CA ILE A 63 59.02 -7.38 -0.32
C ILE A 63 58.95 -6.80 -1.76
N GLY A 64 58.82 -5.47 -1.90
CA GLY A 64 58.79 -4.79 -3.20
C GLY A 64 57.54 -5.06 -4.06
N MET A 65 56.46 -5.52 -3.43
CA MET A 65 55.18 -5.81 -4.09
C MET A 65 54.07 -4.87 -3.60
N GLN A 66 53.15 -4.56 -4.51
CA GLN A 66 51.98 -3.74 -4.23
C GLN A 66 50.72 -4.53 -4.54
N ILE A 67 49.72 -4.41 -3.66
CA ILE A 67 48.41 -5.00 -3.85
C ILE A 67 47.53 -4.05 -4.65
N VAL A 68 46.98 -4.56 -5.76
CA VAL A 68 46.05 -3.82 -6.61
C VAL A 68 44.61 -4.07 -6.17
N ASN A 69 44.26 -5.32 -5.91
CA ASN A 69 42.93 -5.71 -5.47
C ASN A 69 42.95 -7.00 -4.64
N VAL A 70 41.99 -7.14 -3.73
CA VAL A 70 41.69 -8.36 -2.98
C VAL A 70 40.19 -8.60 -3.17
N SER A 71 39.84 -9.75 -3.74
CA SER A 71 38.44 -10.18 -3.84
C SER A 71 38.26 -11.50 -3.12
N VAL A 72 37.29 -11.55 -2.21
CA VAL A 72 36.84 -12.79 -1.58
C VAL A 72 35.93 -13.51 -2.57
N GLN A 73 36.28 -14.76 -2.93
CA GLN A 73 35.41 -15.61 -3.76
C GLN A 73 34.16 -16.02 -2.97
N ASP A 74 33.14 -16.50 -3.69
CA ASP A 74 31.91 -16.96 -3.03
C ASP A 74 32.24 -18.03 -1.99
N SER A 75 31.87 -17.73 -0.75
CA SER A 75 32.09 -18.64 0.35
C SER A 75 30.86 -19.51 0.50
N GLU A 76 31.07 -20.81 0.36
CA GLU A 76 30.04 -21.83 0.55
C GLU A 76 30.32 -22.62 1.84
N PRO A 77 29.29 -23.03 2.58
CA PRO A 77 29.48 -23.90 3.72
C PRO A 77 30.13 -25.23 3.31
N PRO A 78 31.01 -25.81 4.16
CA PRO A 78 31.82 -26.96 3.78
C PRO A 78 31.02 -28.26 3.62
N THR A 79 29.83 -28.36 4.22
CA THR A 79 28.96 -29.54 4.12
C THR A 79 27.58 -29.16 3.60
N SER A 80 26.99 -30.06 2.80
CA SER A 80 25.65 -29.86 2.24
C SER A 80 24.57 -29.72 3.33
N GLU A 81 24.73 -30.43 4.45
CA GLU A 81 23.83 -30.33 5.61
C GLU A 81 23.82 -28.93 6.22
N VAL A 82 25.01 -28.31 6.39
CA VAL A 82 25.14 -26.97 6.94
C VAL A 82 24.58 -25.94 5.95
N ALA A 83 24.85 -26.08 4.65
CA ALA A 83 24.27 -25.22 3.63
C ALA A 83 22.73 -25.25 3.63
N GLN A 84 22.13 -26.41 3.80
CA GLN A 84 20.67 -26.55 3.89
C GLN A 84 20.12 -25.87 5.16
N ALA A 85 20.80 -26.01 6.29
CA ALA A 85 20.41 -25.37 7.55
C ALA A 85 20.46 -23.84 7.46
N PHE A 86 21.52 -23.26 6.88
CA PHE A 86 21.61 -21.81 6.64
C PHE A 86 20.51 -21.32 5.70
N LYS A 87 20.26 -22.04 4.60
CA LYS A 87 19.17 -21.70 3.68
C LYS A 87 17.80 -21.73 4.36
N ALA A 88 17.58 -22.67 5.27
CA ALA A 88 16.33 -22.75 6.04
C ALA A 88 16.15 -21.55 6.99
N VAL A 89 17.22 -21.14 7.69
CA VAL A 89 17.19 -19.95 8.57
C VAL A 89 16.93 -18.68 7.77
N GLU A 90 17.60 -18.51 6.63
CA GLU A 90 17.41 -17.34 5.78
C GLU A 90 15.99 -17.29 5.20
N THR A 91 15.46 -18.43 4.74
CA THR A 91 14.07 -18.55 4.28
C THR A 91 13.09 -18.20 5.40
N ALA A 92 13.33 -18.66 6.63
CA ALA A 92 12.49 -18.34 7.78
C ALA A 92 12.55 -16.85 8.15
N ARG A 93 13.73 -16.22 8.06
CA ARG A 93 13.92 -14.79 8.29
C ARG A 93 13.16 -13.95 7.25
N GLN A 94 13.31 -14.28 5.97
CA GLN A 94 12.56 -13.63 4.88
C GLN A 94 11.05 -13.84 5.02
N GLY A 95 10.63 -15.03 5.43
CA GLY A 95 9.23 -15.35 5.71
C GLY A 95 8.66 -14.50 6.85
N LYS A 96 9.41 -14.35 7.95
CA LYS A 96 9.04 -13.47 9.07
C LYS A 96 8.89 -12.03 8.62
N GLU A 97 9.86 -11.51 7.87
CA GLU A 97 9.84 -10.13 7.38
C GLU A 97 8.64 -9.89 6.46
N THR A 98 8.37 -10.82 5.55
CA THR A 98 7.19 -10.80 4.68
C THR A 98 5.90 -10.78 5.50
N ALA A 99 5.77 -11.68 6.48
CA ALA A 99 4.57 -11.75 7.32
C ALA A 99 4.33 -10.46 8.12
N VAL A 100 5.40 -9.84 8.65
CA VAL A 100 5.30 -8.54 9.35
C VAL A 100 4.88 -7.44 8.38
N ASN A 101 5.45 -7.41 7.18
CA ASN A 101 5.11 -6.42 6.16
C ASN A 101 3.67 -6.57 5.67
N ASP A 102 3.20 -7.80 5.47
CA ASP A 102 1.81 -8.10 5.11
C ASP A 102 0.82 -7.67 6.21
N ALA A 103 1.16 -7.94 7.48
CA ALA A 103 0.34 -7.51 8.61
C ALA A 103 0.27 -5.97 8.72
N ASN A 104 1.39 -5.29 8.51
CA ASN A 104 1.44 -3.83 8.49
C ASN A 104 0.65 -3.26 7.31
N ARG A 105 0.75 -3.86 6.12
CA ARG A 105 -0.06 -3.48 4.95
C ARG A 105 -1.54 -3.62 5.27
N TYR A 106 -1.98 -4.78 5.77
CA TYR A 106 -3.38 -5.02 6.11
C TYR A 106 -3.90 -3.99 7.13
N ARG A 107 -3.13 -3.70 8.18
CA ARG A 107 -3.50 -2.67 9.16
C ARG A 107 -3.63 -1.29 8.52
N ASN A 108 -2.66 -0.91 7.68
CA ASN A 108 -2.61 0.38 7.03
C ASN A 108 -3.67 0.54 5.92
N GLU A 109 -4.25 -0.55 5.42
CA GLU A 109 -5.38 -0.53 4.49
C GLU A 109 -6.73 -0.50 5.24
N GLN A 110 -6.90 -1.35 6.25
CA GLN A 110 -8.19 -1.53 6.92
C GLN A 110 -8.58 -0.37 7.82
N ILE A 111 -7.62 0.23 8.56
CA ILE A 111 -7.94 1.34 9.49
C ILE A 111 -8.43 2.56 8.71
N PRO A 112 -7.71 3.08 7.68
CA PRO A 112 -8.19 4.24 6.94
C PRO A 112 -9.46 3.96 6.15
N TYR A 113 -9.65 2.74 5.66
CA TYR A 113 -10.90 2.34 5.00
C TYR A 113 -12.10 2.41 5.96
N ALA A 114 -11.95 1.87 7.18
CA ALA A 114 -13.01 1.90 8.18
C ALA A 114 -13.31 3.33 8.66
N GLU A 115 -12.29 4.17 8.83
CA GLU A 115 -12.45 5.59 9.17
C GLU A 115 -13.17 6.35 8.05
N ALA A 116 -12.74 6.17 6.81
CA ALA A 116 -13.38 6.81 5.65
C ALA A 116 -14.86 6.39 5.49
N GLU A 117 -15.18 5.11 5.73
CA GLU A 117 -16.56 4.64 5.66
C GLU A 117 -17.41 5.21 6.80
N ALA A 118 -16.88 5.30 8.02
CA ALA A 118 -17.55 5.94 9.13
C ALA A 118 -17.83 7.42 8.84
N ASP A 119 -16.82 8.15 8.35
CA ASP A 119 -16.96 9.55 7.96
C ASP A 119 -17.98 9.74 6.84
N ARG A 120 -17.98 8.85 5.84
CA ARG A 120 -18.96 8.86 4.73
C ARG A 120 -20.39 8.71 5.26
N ILE A 121 -20.62 7.81 6.22
CA ILE A 121 -21.94 7.60 6.82
C ILE A 121 -22.38 8.84 7.59
N ILE A 122 -21.49 9.45 8.37
CA ILE A 122 -21.79 10.67 9.14
C ILE A 122 -22.12 11.82 8.19
N GLN A 123 -21.29 12.06 7.17
CA GLN A 123 -21.53 13.13 6.19
C GLN A 123 -22.83 12.91 5.41
N ALA A 124 -23.15 11.67 5.03
CA ALA A 124 -24.41 11.34 4.37
C ALA A 124 -25.62 11.64 5.29
N ALA A 125 -25.53 11.29 6.56
CA ALA A 125 -26.59 11.57 7.54
C ALA A 125 -26.75 13.08 7.79
N GLU A 126 -25.66 13.84 7.86
CA GLU A 126 -25.69 15.29 7.99
C GLU A 126 -26.26 15.98 6.74
N ALA A 127 -25.89 15.50 5.56
CA ALA A 127 -26.44 15.99 4.29
C ALA A 127 -27.94 15.74 4.21
N GLU A 128 -28.40 14.54 4.55
CA GLU A 128 -29.82 14.19 4.57
C GLU A 128 -30.59 15.04 5.59
N LYS A 129 -30.07 15.18 6.81
CA LYS A 129 -30.66 16.06 7.83
C LYS A 129 -30.82 17.48 7.30
N THR A 130 -29.78 18.03 6.70
CA THR A 130 -29.77 19.40 6.17
C THR A 130 -30.75 19.54 5.01
N ALA A 131 -30.81 18.56 4.11
CA ALA A 131 -31.76 18.52 3.01
C ALA A 131 -33.21 18.50 3.52
N ARG A 132 -33.53 17.65 4.51
CA ARG A 132 -34.88 17.60 5.10
C ARG A 132 -35.28 18.91 5.78
N ILE A 133 -34.36 19.56 6.49
CA ILE A 133 -34.62 20.86 7.13
C ILE A 133 -34.88 21.92 6.05
N ALA A 134 -34.01 22.01 5.04
CA ALA A 134 -34.15 22.97 3.96
C ALA A 134 -35.43 22.77 3.15
N GLU A 135 -35.82 21.51 2.92
CA GLU A 135 -37.09 21.16 2.27
C GLU A 135 -38.28 21.62 3.12
N ALA A 136 -38.28 21.29 4.41
CA ALA A 136 -39.36 21.69 5.33
C ALA A 136 -39.48 23.23 5.43
N GLU A 137 -38.36 23.95 5.52
CA GLU A 137 -38.33 25.41 5.50
C GLU A 137 -38.83 25.98 4.17
N GLY A 138 -38.43 25.37 3.05
CA GLY A 138 -38.90 25.74 1.72
C GLY A 138 -40.42 25.55 1.56
N GLN A 139 -40.96 24.42 2.03
CA GLN A 139 -42.39 24.14 2.03
C GLN A 139 -43.15 25.11 2.94
N ALA A 140 -42.65 25.37 4.15
CA ALA A 140 -43.26 26.33 5.08
C ALA A 140 -43.26 27.76 4.52
N ALA A 141 -42.18 28.18 3.87
CA ALA A 141 -42.08 29.47 3.22
C ALA A 141 -43.05 29.58 2.02
N ARG A 142 -43.16 28.52 1.20
CA ARG A 142 -44.15 28.45 0.11
C ARG A 142 -45.58 28.56 0.64
N PHE A 143 -45.90 27.80 1.68
CA PHE A 143 -47.22 27.81 2.31
C PHE A 143 -47.56 29.20 2.88
N SER A 144 -46.62 29.83 3.59
CA SER A 144 -46.82 31.16 4.19
C SER A 144 -47.11 32.22 3.12
N LYS A 145 -46.32 32.25 2.03
CA LYS A 145 -46.58 33.15 0.90
C LYS A 145 -47.93 32.89 0.25
N MET A 146 -48.29 31.62 0.08
CA MET A 146 -49.56 31.24 -0.53
C MET A 146 -50.75 31.63 0.36
N TYR A 147 -50.60 31.52 1.68
CA TYR A 147 -51.61 31.95 2.66
C TYR A 147 -51.81 33.47 2.64
N GLU A 148 -50.73 34.25 2.56
CA GLU A 148 -50.81 35.72 2.43
C GLU A 148 -51.59 36.14 1.18
N GLU A 149 -51.34 35.51 0.03
CA GLU A 149 -52.05 35.79 -1.22
C GLU A 149 -53.50 35.29 -1.20
N TYR A 150 -53.77 34.16 -0.53
CA TYR A 150 -55.12 33.68 -0.30
C TYR A 150 -55.94 34.65 0.56
N GLN A 151 -55.34 35.25 1.59
CA GLN A 151 -56.01 36.24 2.44
C GLN A 151 -56.42 37.49 1.65
N LYS A 152 -55.61 37.92 0.67
CA LYS A 152 -55.93 39.06 -0.20
C LYS A 152 -56.98 38.72 -1.27
N PHE A 153 -56.85 37.58 -1.95
CA PHE A 153 -57.68 37.22 -3.11
C PHE A 153 -58.13 35.74 -3.10
N PRO A 154 -59.10 35.37 -2.23
CA PRO A 154 -59.43 33.96 -1.99
C PRO A 154 -60.02 33.20 -3.19
N LEU A 155 -60.84 33.85 -4.03
CA LEU A 155 -61.49 33.21 -5.18
C LEU A 155 -60.52 32.90 -6.33
N ILE A 156 -59.56 33.79 -6.59
CA ILE A 156 -58.59 33.62 -7.69
C ILE A 156 -57.54 32.58 -7.29
N THR A 157 -57.06 32.64 -6.05
CA THR A 157 -56.05 31.70 -5.53
C THR A 157 -56.56 30.26 -5.52
N LYS A 158 -57.81 30.00 -5.11
CA LYS A 158 -58.41 28.64 -5.18
C LYS A 158 -58.48 28.08 -6.59
N LYS A 159 -58.91 28.89 -7.56
CA LYS A 159 -59.01 28.46 -8.96
C LYS A 159 -57.63 28.13 -9.53
N ARG A 160 -56.62 28.96 -9.23
CA ARG A 160 -55.24 28.72 -9.62
C ARG A 160 -54.70 27.41 -9.05
N MET A 161 -54.83 27.19 -7.73
CA MET A 161 -54.41 25.94 -7.09
C MET A 161 -55.07 24.72 -7.71
N PHE A 162 -56.37 24.81 -8.03
CA PHE A 162 -57.09 23.71 -8.68
C PHE A 162 -56.52 23.39 -10.07
N TYR A 163 -56.25 24.42 -10.89
CA TYR A 163 -55.68 24.19 -12.21
C TYR A 163 -54.23 23.69 -12.15
N GLU A 164 -53.40 24.21 -11.25
CA GLU A 164 -52.01 23.73 -11.05
C GLU A 164 -52.01 22.26 -10.58
N ALA A 165 -52.84 21.90 -9.61
CA ALA A 165 -52.95 20.51 -9.14
C ALA A 165 -53.51 19.57 -10.22
N MET A 166 -54.49 20.03 -11.01
CA MET A 166 -55.00 19.25 -12.14
C MET A 166 -53.94 19.09 -13.24
N GLU A 167 -53.14 20.11 -13.53
CA GLU A 167 -52.06 20.03 -14.51
C GLU A 167 -50.97 19.01 -14.09
N GLU A 168 -50.67 18.91 -12.80
CA GLU A 168 -49.72 17.93 -12.25
C GLU A 168 -50.27 16.49 -12.27
N ILE A 169 -51.55 16.30 -11.94
CA ILE A 169 -52.15 14.96 -11.79
C ILE A 169 -52.68 14.40 -13.11
N LEU A 170 -53.16 15.24 -14.03
CA LEU A 170 -53.76 14.81 -15.29
C LEU A 170 -52.89 13.91 -16.18
N PRO A 171 -51.55 14.12 -16.31
CA PRO A 171 -50.68 13.27 -17.12
C PRO A 171 -50.65 11.80 -16.68
N ASP A 172 -50.70 11.56 -15.36
CA ASP A 172 -50.63 10.23 -14.77
C ASP A 172 -52.02 9.58 -14.59
N LEU A 173 -53.10 10.32 -14.93
CA LEU A 173 -54.46 9.83 -14.76
C LEU A 173 -54.88 8.91 -15.91
N LYS A 174 -55.11 7.64 -15.61
CA LYS A 174 -55.62 6.65 -16.57
C LYS A 174 -57.12 6.90 -16.83
N ILE A 175 -57.46 7.51 -17.97
CA ILE A 175 -58.84 7.81 -18.34
C ILE A 175 -59.55 6.52 -18.79
N ILE A 176 -60.59 6.12 -18.05
CA ILE A 176 -61.45 4.98 -18.41
C ILE A 176 -62.79 5.52 -18.89
N VAL A 177 -63.09 5.37 -20.18
CA VAL A 177 -64.38 5.75 -20.77
C VAL A 177 -65.31 4.54 -20.78
N THR A 178 -66.46 4.60 -20.09
CA THR A 178 -67.45 3.52 -20.02
C THR A 178 -68.82 4.00 -20.49
N ASP A 179 -69.50 3.19 -21.31
CA ASP A 179 -70.87 3.43 -21.79
C ASP A 179 -71.90 2.95 -20.77
N GLY A 180 -72.12 3.75 -19.72
CA GLY A 180 -73.35 3.83 -18.91
C GLY A 180 -73.87 2.59 -18.13
N ASN A 181 -73.39 1.37 -18.34
CA ASN A 181 -74.07 0.16 -17.86
C ASN A 181 -73.17 -0.89 -17.18
N THR A 182 -71.97 -0.51 -16.74
CA THR A 182 -71.03 -1.41 -16.05
C THR A 182 -70.64 -0.82 -14.70
N GLN A 183 -70.78 -1.60 -13.62
CA GLN A 183 -70.32 -1.21 -12.28
C GLN A 183 -68.81 -0.90 -12.33
N THR A 184 -68.48 0.35 -12.01
CA THR A 184 -67.11 0.87 -12.04
C THR A 184 -66.36 0.40 -10.80
N LEU A 185 -65.86 -0.84 -10.83
CA LEU A 185 -64.87 -1.29 -9.87
C LEU A 185 -63.56 -0.58 -10.18
N MET A 186 -63.03 0.15 -9.18
CA MET A 186 -61.73 0.81 -9.26
C MET A 186 -60.68 -0.24 -9.68
N PRO A 187 -59.92 -0.02 -10.77
CA PRO A 187 -58.92 -0.99 -11.18
C PRO A 187 -57.84 -1.02 -10.10
N LEU A 188 -57.86 -2.05 -9.26
CA LEU A 188 -56.73 -2.34 -8.39
C LEU A 188 -55.66 -2.96 -9.30
N GLU A 189 -54.58 -2.23 -9.55
CA GLU A 189 -53.42 -2.83 -10.20
C GLU A 189 -52.89 -3.98 -9.33
N SER A 190 -52.46 -5.06 -9.97
CA SER A 190 -51.91 -6.22 -9.27
C SER A 190 -50.66 -5.79 -8.50
N PHE A 191 -50.63 -6.02 -7.17
CA PHE A 191 -49.50 -5.71 -6.28
C PHE A 191 -48.21 -6.51 -6.56
N THR A 192 -48.11 -7.17 -7.71
CA THR A 192 -46.99 -8.03 -8.08
C THR A 192 -46.35 -7.55 -9.37
N THR A 193 -45.70 -6.38 -9.31
CA THR A 193 -44.59 -6.10 -10.22
C THR A 193 -43.32 -6.50 -9.50
N ALA A 194 -43.02 -7.79 -9.56
CA ALA A 194 -41.67 -8.26 -9.32
C ALA A 194 -40.78 -7.64 -10.40
N GLY A 195 -39.81 -6.85 -9.95
CA GLY A 195 -38.75 -6.33 -10.79
C GLY A 195 -38.08 -7.46 -11.55
N GLY A 196 -38.12 -7.34 -12.88
CA GLY A 196 -37.49 -8.23 -13.81
C GLY A 196 -37.23 -7.46 -15.09
N ASN A 197 -36.24 -6.56 -15.04
CA ASN A 197 -35.20 -6.45 -16.07
C ASN A 197 -34.24 -5.29 -15.77
N GLU A 198 -32.96 -5.63 -15.95
CA GLU A 198 -31.72 -4.82 -15.98
C GLU A 198 -31.11 -4.39 -14.64
#